data_AF-A0A8J4DMQ2-F1
#
_entry.id   AF-A0A8J4DMQ2-F1
#
_cell.length_a   1.000
_cell.length_b   1.000
_cell.length_c   1.000
_cell.angle_alpha   90.00
_cell.angle_beta   90.00
_cell.angle_gamma   90.00
#
_symmetry.space_group_name_H-M   'P 1'
#
loop_
_entity.id
_entity.type
_entity.pdbx_description
1 polymer ?
#
loop_
_entity_poly.entity_id
_entity_poly.type
_entity_poly.pdbx_seq_one_letter_code
_entity_poly.pdbx_strand_id
1 'polypeptide(L)'
;MSSSPNPTPTDDDLVARRADVRRTTILLLLAQWGPGYQRITGDGVRYVAEIAKATPDEWRWLAEHTAAHPEVWQETTPRGHDEWFQLRAEQGRQAYADALAAFQRGDYPTCRDRLDDALAYGNLVEAEWVRLHHHVTRTEAQASDGAAATPREA
;
A
#
# COMPACT_ATOMS: atom_id res chain seq x y z
N MET A 1 39.33 3.40 -8.36
CA MET A 1 38.33 3.77 -7.35
C MET A 1 36.97 3.61 -8.01
N SER A 2 36.39 2.41 -7.93
CA SER A 2 35.06 2.13 -8.49
C SER A 2 34.05 2.42 -7.41
N SER A 3 33.35 3.56 -7.51
CA SER A 3 32.17 3.82 -6.69
C SER A 3 31.07 2.88 -7.15
N SER A 4 30.76 1.85 -6.36
CA SER A 4 29.54 1.07 -6.53
C SER A 4 28.34 2.03 -6.45
N PRO A 5 27.40 2.00 -7.40
CA PRO A 5 26.21 2.83 -7.31
C PRO A 5 25.38 2.36 -6.11
N ASN A 6 25.14 3.26 -5.15
CA ASN A 6 24.15 3.06 -4.09
C ASN A 6 22.82 2.61 -4.74
N PRO A 7 22.24 1.45 -4.39
CA PRO A 7 20.94 1.08 -4.89
C PRO A 7 19.94 2.05 -4.28
N THR A 8 19.44 2.90 -5.15
CA THR A 8 18.23 3.69 -4.93
C THR A 8 17.10 2.80 -5.42
N PRO A 9 15.90 2.77 -4.80
CA PRO A 9 14.78 2.07 -5.42
C PRO A 9 14.66 2.63 -6.83
N THR A 10 14.65 1.75 -7.82
CA THR A 10 14.52 2.18 -9.21
C THR A 10 13.19 2.90 -9.35
N ASP A 11 13.13 3.95 -10.17
CA ASP A 11 11.87 4.66 -10.42
C ASP A 11 10.75 3.68 -10.84
N ASP A 12 11.11 2.61 -11.55
CA ASP A 12 10.20 1.52 -11.94
C ASP A 12 9.58 0.75 -10.74
N ASP A 13 10.31 0.55 -9.64
CA ASP A 13 9.81 -0.15 -8.44
C ASP A 13 8.80 0.73 -7.70
N LEU A 14 9.14 2.01 -7.52
CA LEU A 14 8.21 2.98 -6.92
C LEU A 14 6.95 3.17 -7.78
N VAL A 15 7.08 3.13 -9.11
CA VAL A 15 5.92 3.17 -10.01
C VAL A 15 5.03 1.94 -9.82
N ALA A 16 5.61 0.75 -9.76
CA ALA A 16 4.86 -0.50 -9.53
C ALA A 16 4.15 -0.47 -8.17
N ARG A 17 4.87 -0.14 -7.09
CA ARG A 17 4.29 -0.04 -5.74
C ARG A 17 3.20 1.01 -5.66
N ARG A 18 3.37 2.16 -6.31
CA ARG A 18 2.32 3.19 -6.37
C ARG A 18 1.04 2.66 -7.03
N ALA A 19 1.16 1.87 -8.09
CA ALA A 19 -0.01 1.23 -8.72
C ALA A 19 -0.70 0.24 -7.78
N ASP A 20 0.06 -0.49 -6.96
CA ASP A 20 -0.50 -1.43 -5.97
C ASP A 20 -1.17 -0.71 -4.80
N VAL A 21 -0.54 0.31 -4.22
CA VAL A 21 -1.15 1.20 -3.22
C VAL A 21 -2.47 1.76 -3.74
N ARG A 22 -2.48 2.17 -5.01
CA ARG A 22 -3.67 2.71 -5.66
C ARG A 22 -4.79 1.68 -5.77
N ARG A 23 -4.49 0.43 -6.15
CA ARG A 23 -5.46 -0.68 -6.15
C ARG A 23 -6.01 -0.95 -4.76
N THR A 24 -5.15 -1.03 -3.73
CA THR A 24 -5.57 -1.20 -2.33
C THR A 24 -6.50 -0.08 -1.89
N THR A 25 -6.20 1.17 -2.26
CA THR A 25 -7.05 2.33 -1.95
C THR A 25 -8.45 2.19 -2.57
N ILE A 26 -8.54 1.72 -3.82
CA ILE A 26 -9.82 1.46 -4.48
C ILE A 26 -10.59 0.32 -3.78
N LEU A 27 -9.92 -0.74 -3.34
CA LEU A 27 -10.56 -1.82 -2.58
C LEU A 27 -11.08 -1.36 -1.22
N LEU A 28 -10.38 -0.44 -0.55
CA LEU A 28 -10.88 0.16 0.68
C LEU A 28 -12.15 0.98 0.43
N LEU A 29 -12.22 1.71 -0.69
CA LEU A 29 -13.44 2.43 -1.10
C LEU A 29 -14.56 1.47 -1.49
N LEU A 30 -14.24 0.36 -2.14
CA LEU A 30 -15.19 -0.71 -2.45
C LEU A 30 -15.79 -1.29 -1.17
N ALA A 31 -14.97 -1.63 -0.18
CA ALA A 31 -15.43 -2.13 1.10
C ALA A 31 -16.29 -1.10 1.85
N GLN A 32 -15.93 0.19 1.77
CA GLN A 32 -16.66 1.26 2.44
C GLN A 32 -18.02 1.56 1.81
N TRP A 33 -18.08 1.64 0.48
CA TRP A 33 -19.23 2.22 -0.24
C TRP A 33 -19.93 1.23 -1.17
N GLY A 34 -19.22 0.22 -1.66
CA GLY A 34 -19.67 -0.72 -2.69
C GLY A 34 -20.99 -1.40 -2.36
N PRO A 35 -21.11 -2.14 -1.24
CA PRO A 35 -22.35 -2.83 -0.86
C PRO A 35 -23.57 -1.91 -0.77
N GLY A 36 -23.39 -0.70 -0.22
CA GLY A 36 -24.47 0.28 -0.09
C GLY A 36 -24.97 0.77 -1.44
N TYR A 37 -24.07 1.20 -2.33
CA TYR A 37 -24.45 1.65 -3.67
C TYR A 37 -24.97 0.51 -4.54
N GLN A 38 -24.42 -0.71 -4.41
CA GLN A 38 -24.92 -1.89 -5.11
C GLN A 38 -26.38 -2.16 -4.75
N ARG A 39 -26.74 -2.05 -3.47
CA ARG A 39 -28.13 -2.25 -3.02
C ARG A 39 -29.09 -1.18 -3.50
N ILE A 40 -28.66 0.09 -3.50
CA ILE A 40 -29.53 1.22 -3.84
C ILE A 40 -29.70 1.37 -5.36
N THR A 41 -28.64 1.09 -6.12
CA THR A 41 -28.57 1.45 -7.55
C THR A 41 -28.35 0.27 -8.48
N GLY A 42 -27.97 -0.89 -7.95
CA GLY A 42 -27.59 -2.06 -8.75
C GLY A 42 -26.20 -1.98 -9.39
N ASP A 43 -25.47 -0.88 -9.20
CA ASP A 43 -24.20 -0.59 -9.87
C ASP A 43 -23.17 0.02 -8.91
N GLY A 44 -22.76 -0.77 -7.91
CA GLY A 44 -21.76 -0.36 -6.92
C GLY A 44 -20.38 -0.11 -7.53
N VAL A 45 -20.02 -0.84 -8.59
CA VAL A 45 -18.75 -0.70 -9.30
C VAL A 45 -18.59 0.72 -9.83
N ARG A 46 -19.58 1.23 -10.59
CA ARG A 46 -19.50 2.58 -11.15
C ARG A 46 -19.33 3.63 -10.07
N TYR A 47 -20.11 3.58 -8.99
CA TYR A 47 -20.02 4.58 -7.92
C TYR A 47 -18.66 4.57 -7.22
N VAL A 48 -18.12 3.39 -6.89
CA VAL A 48 -16.80 3.30 -6.27
C VAL A 48 -15.73 3.86 -7.20
N ALA A 49 -15.83 3.56 -8.49
CA ALA A 49 -14.88 4.02 -9.47
C ALA A 49 -14.97 5.55 -9.69
N GLU A 50 -16.17 6.14 -9.66
CA GLU A 50 -16.38 7.60 -9.67
C GLU A 50 -15.81 8.27 -8.41
N ILE A 51 -16.08 7.73 -7.22
CA ILE A 51 -15.56 8.23 -5.94
C ILE A 51 -14.03 8.20 -5.93
N ALA A 52 -13.44 7.10 -6.40
CA ALA A 52 -12.00 6.95 -6.51
C ALA A 52 -11.37 7.85 -7.59
N LYS A 53 -12.18 8.45 -8.48
CA LYS A 53 -11.73 9.09 -9.73
C LYS A 53 -10.86 8.12 -10.55
N ALA A 54 -11.33 6.89 -10.68
CA ALA A 54 -10.58 5.82 -11.27
C ALA A 54 -10.37 6.04 -12.78
N THR A 55 -9.20 5.65 -13.28
CA THR A 55 -8.89 5.65 -14.71
C THR A 55 -9.68 4.53 -15.44
N PRO A 56 -9.76 4.54 -16.78
CA PRO A 56 -10.39 3.45 -17.52
C PRO A 56 -9.80 2.07 -17.25
N ASP A 57 -8.48 1.98 -17.02
CA ASP A 57 -7.82 0.73 -16.69
C ASP A 57 -8.16 0.26 -15.27
N GLU A 58 -8.22 1.18 -14.31
CA GLU A 58 -8.68 0.91 -12.95
C GLU A 58 -10.16 0.49 -12.92
N TRP A 59 -11.00 1.09 -13.77
CA TRP A 59 -12.40 0.68 -13.95
C TRP A 59 -12.50 -0.78 -14.39
N ARG A 60 -11.79 -1.13 -15.46
CA ARG A 60 -11.79 -2.48 -16.02
C ARG A 60 -11.28 -3.48 -15.00
N TRP A 61 -10.18 -3.17 -14.34
CA TRP A 61 -9.65 -4.00 -13.25
C TRP A 61 -10.64 -4.17 -12.10
N LEU A 62 -11.32 -3.11 -11.65
CA LEU A 62 -12.31 -3.19 -10.57
C LEU A 62 -13.52 -4.05 -10.98
N ALA A 63 -13.98 -3.93 -12.22
CA ALA A 63 -15.05 -4.76 -12.77
C ALA A 63 -14.64 -6.25 -12.81
N GLU A 64 -13.44 -6.56 -13.30
CA GLU A 64 -12.88 -7.92 -13.30
C GLU A 64 -12.75 -8.47 -11.88
N HIS A 65 -12.23 -7.67 -10.95
CA HIS A 65 -12.08 -8.05 -9.54
C HIS A 65 -13.42 -8.40 -8.90
N THR A 66 -14.43 -7.53 -9.03
CA THR A 66 -15.74 -7.74 -8.41
C THR A 66 -16.54 -8.87 -9.05
N ALA A 67 -16.29 -9.19 -10.32
CA ALA A 67 -16.83 -10.38 -10.97
C ALA A 67 -16.18 -11.67 -10.42
N ALA A 68 -14.89 -11.64 -10.13
CA ALA A 68 -14.16 -12.76 -9.52
C ALA A 68 -14.45 -12.92 -8.01
N HIS A 69 -14.85 -11.85 -7.34
CA HIS A 69 -15.07 -11.77 -5.89
C HIS A 69 -16.49 -11.30 -5.55
N PRO A 70 -17.55 -12.08 -5.84
CA PRO A 70 -18.93 -11.67 -5.57
C PRO A 70 -19.22 -11.45 -4.07
N GLU A 71 -18.40 -11.98 -3.17
CA GLU A 71 -18.47 -11.77 -1.72
C GLU A 71 -18.29 -10.31 -1.30
N VAL A 72 -17.64 -9.46 -2.11
CA VAL A 72 -17.44 -8.02 -1.81
C VAL A 72 -18.74 -7.24 -1.71
N TRP A 73 -19.83 -7.78 -2.25
CA TRP A 73 -21.16 -7.18 -2.18
C TRP A 73 -21.93 -7.50 -0.90
N GLN A 74 -21.42 -8.43 -0.08
CA GLN A 74 -22.05 -8.81 1.17
C GLN A 74 -21.66 -7.79 2.25
N GLU A 75 -22.63 -7.01 2.72
CA GLU A 75 -22.42 -6.14 3.88
C GLU A 75 -22.44 -7.00 5.15
N THR A 76 -21.25 -7.30 5.70
CA THR A 76 -21.14 -8.11 6.93
C THR A 76 -21.42 -7.30 8.19
N THR A 77 -21.23 -5.98 8.16
CA THR A 77 -21.68 -5.05 9.21
C THR A 77 -21.75 -3.63 8.64
N PRO A 78 -22.91 -2.95 8.66
CA PRO A 78 -22.98 -1.55 8.30
C PRO A 78 -22.12 -0.73 9.27
N ARG A 79 -21.16 0.03 8.72
CA ARG A 79 -20.37 0.99 9.49
C ARG A 79 -20.69 2.40 9.04
N GLY A 80 -20.78 3.32 10.00
CA GLY A 80 -20.89 4.74 9.70
C GLY A 80 -19.62 5.28 9.03
N HIS A 81 -19.74 6.45 8.40
CA HIS A 81 -18.59 7.14 7.80
C HIS A 81 -17.45 7.36 8.80
N ASP A 82 -17.78 7.79 10.02
CA ASP A 82 -16.80 8.09 11.05
C ASP A 82 -16.11 6.82 11.58
N GLU A 83 -16.83 5.72 11.68
CA GLU A 83 -16.27 4.41 12.06
C GLU A 83 -15.27 3.91 11.01
N TRP A 84 -15.58 4.12 9.72
CA TRP A 84 -14.64 3.84 8.63
C TRP A 84 -13.42 4.75 8.66
N PHE A 85 -13.60 6.03 8.97
CA PHE A 85 -12.50 6.96 9.13
C PHE A 85 -11.57 6.55 10.28
N GLN A 86 -12.14 6.23 11.45
CA GLN A 86 -11.37 5.77 12.61
C GLN A 86 -10.67 4.43 12.34
N LEU A 87 -11.36 3.47 11.70
CA LEU A 87 -10.74 2.19 11.33
C LEU A 87 -9.52 2.41 10.44
N ARG A 88 -9.63 3.21 9.37
CA ARG A 88 -8.50 3.47 8.47
C ARG A 88 -7.37 4.18 9.19
N ALA A 89 -7.68 5.17 10.02
CA ALA A 89 -6.67 5.88 10.79
C ALA A 89 -5.92 4.94 11.73
N GLU A 90 -6.62 4.01 12.40
CA GLU A 90 -6.01 2.99 13.25
C GLU A 90 -5.14 2.01 12.44
N GLN A 91 -5.68 1.48 11.34
CA GLN A 91 -4.95 0.56 10.47
C GLN A 91 -3.70 1.21 9.88
N GLY A 92 -3.77 2.48 9.47
CA GLY A 92 -2.62 3.21 8.96
C GLY A 92 -1.55 3.48 10.01
N ARG A 93 -1.94 3.83 11.24
CA ARG A 93 -0.99 3.95 12.37
C ARG A 93 -0.31 2.62 12.68
N GLN A 94 -1.09 1.54 12.72
CA GLN A 94 -0.57 0.19 12.97
C GLN A 94 0.40 -0.23 11.87
N ALA A 95 0.04 -0.04 10.59
CA ALA A 95 0.91 -0.33 9.46
C ALA A 95 2.25 0.43 9.56
N TYR A 96 2.21 1.71 9.92
CA TYR A 96 3.44 2.49 10.11
C TYR A 96 4.29 1.98 11.28
N ALA A 97 3.66 1.61 12.42
CA ALA A 97 4.36 1.01 13.55
C ALA A 97 5.02 -0.33 13.16
N ASP A 98 4.31 -1.17 12.40
CA ASP A 98 4.83 -2.43 11.89
C ASP A 98 5.99 -2.22 10.90
N ALA A 99 5.92 -1.18 10.06
CA ALA A 99 7.01 -0.79 9.17
C ALA A 99 8.27 -0.43 9.96
N LEU A 100 8.15 0.36 11.03
CA LEU A 100 9.27 0.70 11.90
C LEU A 100 9.85 -0.52 12.60
N ALA A 101 9.00 -1.42 13.11
CA ALA A 101 9.43 -2.64 13.76
C ALA A 101 10.15 -3.59 12.79
N ALA A 102 9.67 -3.71 11.55
CA ALA A 102 10.34 -4.48 10.50
C ALA A 102 11.70 -3.89 10.14
N PHE A 103 11.78 -2.56 9.98
CA PHE A 103 13.04 -1.86 9.72
C PHE A 103 14.08 -2.10 10.82
N GLN A 104 13.68 -2.02 12.09
CA GLN A 104 14.58 -2.26 13.23
C GLN A 104 15.14 -3.68 13.27
N ARG A 105 14.40 -4.67 12.74
CA ARG A 105 14.86 -6.06 12.62
C ARG A 105 15.65 -6.35 11.35
N GLY A 106 15.86 -5.36 10.48
CA GLY A 106 16.49 -5.52 9.17
C GLY A 106 15.61 -6.21 8.13
N ASP A 107 14.30 -6.34 8.39
CA ASP A 107 13.33 -6.90 7.44
C ASP A 107 12.84 -5.80 6.49
N TYR A 108 13.69 -5.43 5.54
CA TYR A 108 13.44 -4.35 4.59
C TYR A 108 12.29 -4.62 3.61
N PRO A 109 12.09 -5.85 3.08
CA PRO A 109 10.91 -6.16 2.27
C PRO A 109 9.60 -5.92 3.02
N THR A 110 9.45 -6.47 4.23
CA THR A 110 8.24 -6.26 5.03
C THR A 110 8.08 -4.79 5.41
N CYS A 111 9.18 -4.09 5.71
CA CYS A 111 9.12 -2.65 5.99
C CYS A 111 8.47 -1.87 4.84
N ARG A 112 8.92 -2.11 3.59
CA ARG A 112 8.38 -1.47 2.40
C ARG A 112 6.91 -1.78 2.18
N ASP A 113 6.50 -3.03 2.34
CA ASP A 113 5.08 -3.43 2.18
C ASP A 113 4.19 -2.75 3.23
N ARG A 114 4.68 -2.57 4.46
CA ARG A 114 3.95 -1.85 5.51
C ARG A 114 3.92 -0.33 5.30
N LEU A 115 4.91 0.26 4.61
CA LEU A 115 4.83 1.64 4.17
C LEU A 115 3.74 1.85 3.10
N ASP A 116 3.59 0.88 2.20
CA ASP A 116 2.53 0.89 1.18
C ASP A 116 1.14 0.83 1.82
N ASP A 117 0.95 -0.07 2.79
CA ASP A 117 -0.26 -0.13 3.61
C ASP A 117 -0.54 1.21 4.30
N ALA A 118 0.48 1.80 4.95
CA ALA A 118 0.34 3.07 5.66
C ALA A 118 -0.06 4.23 4.73
N LEU A 119 0.44 4.25 3.50
CA LEU A 119 0.01 5.20 2.47
C LEU A 119 -1.44 4.94 2.01
N ALA A 120 -1.80 3.67 1.74
CA ALA A 120 -3.16 3.30 1.31
C ALA A 120 -4.23 3.67 2.37
N TYR A 121 -3.90 3.55 3.65
CA TYR A 121 -4.77 3.95 4.76
C TYR A 121 -4.77 5.46 5.04
N GLY A 122 -3.90 6.24 4.38
CA GLY A 122 -3.82 7.69 4.53
C GLY A 122 -3.02 8.17 5.75
N ASN A 123 -2.22 7.30 6.37
CA ASN A 123 -1.33 7.68 7.47
C ASN A 123 -0.01 8.31 6.98
N LEU A 124 0.34 8.09 5.71
CA LEU A 124 1.45 8.77 5.04
C LEU A 124 0.93 9.62 3.89
N VAL A 125 1.66 10.68 3.57
CA VAL A 125 1.52 11.36 2.27
C VAL A 125 2.55 10.83 1.27
N GLU A 126 2.27 10.99 -0.03
CA GLU A 126 3.12 10.51 -1.14
C GLU A 126 4.59 10.91 -0.97
N ALA A 127 4.86 12.17 -0.62
CA ALA A 127 6.22 12.67 -0.46
C ALA A 127 6.97 12.01 0.71
N GLU A 128 6.28 11.64 1.78
CA GLU A 128 6.86 10.91 2.91
C GLU A 128 7.13 9.46 2.54
N TRP A 129 6.16 8.82 1.90
CA TRP A 129 6.27 7.46 1.40
C TRP A 129 7.48 7.27 0.48
N VAL A 130 7.66 8.14 -0.53
CA VAL A 130 8.84 8.10 -1.42
C VAL A 130 10.15 8.25 -0.63
N ARG A 131 10.23 9.23 0.29
CA ARG A 131 11.44 9.45 1.10
C ARG A 131 11.80 8.23 1.95
N LEU A 132 10.80 7.59 2.55
CA LEU A 132 11.00 6.42 3.40
C LEU A 132 11.47 5.21 2.59
N HIS A 133 10.90 4.94 1.40
CA HIS A 133 11.38 3.88 0.52
C HIS A 133 12.83 4.07 0.08
N HIS A 134 13.22 5.31 -0.28
CA HIS A 134 14.62 5.62 -0.57
C HIS A 134 15.53 5.39 0.64
N HIS A 135 15.08 5.74 1.85
CA HIS A 135 15.85 5.51 3.07
C HIS A 135 16.05 4.01 3.32
N VAL A 136 14.98 3.22 3.28
CA VAL A 136 15.01 1.78 3.51
C VAL A 136 15.98 1.08 2.55
N THR A 137 15.89 1.40 1.26
CA THR A 137 16.76 0.78 0.24
C THR A 137 18.23 1.15 0.43
N ARG A 138 18.52 2.41 0.79
CA ARG A 138 19.90 2.83 1.06
C ARG A 138 20.47 2.09 2.27
N THR A 139 19.68 1.93 3.32
CA THR A 139 20.11 1.22 4.53
C THR A 139 20.31 -0.27 4.27
N GLU A 140 19.44 -0.92 3.49
CA GLU A 140 19.60 -2.31 3.07
C GLU A 140 20.91 -2.54 2.30
N ALA A 141 21.26 -1.62 1.41
CA ALA A 141 22.53 -1.65 0.69
C ALA A 141 23.73 -1.63 1.63
N GLN A 142 23.73 -0.68 2.57
CA GLN A 142 24.80 -0.50 3.54
C GLN A 142 24.96 -1.72 4.45
N ALA A 143 23.85 -2.33 4.86
CA ALA A 143 23.85 -3.56 5.65
C ALA A 143 24.45 -4.74 4.86
N SER A 144 24.13 -4.83 3.56
CA SER A 144 24.65 -5.86 2.67
C SER A 144 26.16 -5.71 2.41
N ASP A 145 26.63 -4.47 2.20
CA ASP A 145 28.04 -4.16 1.99
C ASP A 145 28.89 -4.37 3.26
N GLY A 146 28.35 -4.01 4.43
CA GLY A 146 29.02 -4.23 5.73
C GLY A 146 29.15 -5.71 6.10
N ALA A 147 28.16 -6.53 5.74
CA ALA A 147 28.22 -7.98 5.91
C ALA A 147 29.31 -8.63 5.01
N ALA A 148 29.50 -8.13 3.79
CA ALA A 148 30.52 -8.63 2.87
C ALA A 148 31.96 -8.25 3.27
N ALA A 149 32.14 -7.16 4.03
CA ALA A 149 33.44 -6.62 4.42
C ALA A 149 34.04 -7.24 5.70
N THR A 150 33.39 -8.25 6.32
CA THR A 150 33.91 -8.93 7.52
C THR A 150 34.54 -10.28 7.12
N PRO A 151 35.82 -10.36 6.72
CA PRO A 151 36.51 -11.63 6.60
C PRO A 151 36.66 -12.23 8.00
N ARG A 152 36.15 -13.45 8.15
CA ARG A 152 36.29 -14.27 9.35
C ARG A 152 37.75 -14.67 9.48
N GLU A 153 38.53 -13.93 10.27
CA GLU A 153 39.87 -14.37 10.67
C GLU A 153 39.72 -15.68 11.45
N ALA A 154 40.44 -16.71 10.97
CA ALA A 154 40.54 -18.05 11.53
C ALA A 154 41.90 -18.21 12.22
#